data_AF-A0A6N9T7P4-F1
#
_entry.id   AF-A0A6N9T7P4-F1
#
_cell.length_a   1.000
_cell.length_b   1.000
_cell.length_c   1.000
_cell.angle_alpha   90.00
_cell.angle_beta   90.00
_cell.angle_gamma   90.00
#
_symmetry.space_group_name_H-M   'P 1'
#
loop_
_entity.id
_entity.type
_entity.pdbx_description
1 polymer ?
#
loop_
_entity_poly.entity_id
_entity_poly.type
_entity_poly.pdbx_seq_one_letter_code
_entity_poly.pdbx_strand_id
1 'polypeptide(L)' 'MTDFFDALGLLLVIEGIVYCLFPGFAKRMAKSALEVSAERLRYGGLVVACLGVGVVWIARH' A
#
# COMPACT_ATOMS: atom_id res chain seq x y z
N MET A 1 9.46 -19.15 1.00
CA MET A 1 8.13 -19.09 0.33
C MET A 1 7.05 -18.65 1.32
N THR A 2 7.07 -19.14 2.56
CA THR A 2 6.16 -18.72 3.64
C THR A 2 6.21 -17.21 3.90
N ASP A 3 7.41 -16.60 3.98
CA ASP A 3 7.57 -15.16 4.21
C ASP A 3 6.80 -14.27 3.21
N PHE A 4 6.68 -14.71 1.96
CA PHE A 4 5.93 -13.96 0.94
C PHE A 4 4.42 -14.01 1.20
N PHE A 5 3.91 -15.20 1.54
CA PHE A 5 2.50 -15.36 1.89
C PHE A 5 2.16 -14.65 3.20
N ASP A 6 3.07 -14.61 4.17
CA ASP A 6 2.87 -13.88 5.42
C ASP A 6 2.83 -12.36 5.16
N ALA A 7 3.75 -11.83 4.36
CA ALA A 7 3.75 -10.42 3.98
C ALA A 7 2.49 -10.04 3.18
N LEU A 8 2.07 -10.90 2.26
CA LEU A 8 0.84 -10.70 1.49
C LEU A 8 -0.41 -10.77 2.39
N GLY A 9 -0.45 -11.73 3.33
CA GLY A 9 -1.51 -11.87 4.31
C GLY A 9 -1.62 -10.64 5.20
N LEU A 10 -0.49 -10.11 5.69
CA LEU A 10 -0.47 -8.91 6.51
C LEU A 10 -0.94 -7.67 5.74
N LEU A 11 -0.53 -7.52 4.47
CA LEU A 11 -1.01 -6.46 3.59
C LEU A 11 -2.55 -6.49 3.47
N LEU A 12 -3.13 -7.68 3.24
CA LEU A 12 -4.58 -7.85 3.13
C LEU A 12 -5.32 -7.54 4.44
N VAL A 13 -4.76 -7.94 5.59
CA VAL A 13 -5.32 -7.61 6.91
C VAL A 13 -5.34 -6.11 7.12
N ILE A 14 -4.23 -5.41 6.84
CA ILE A 14 -4.14 -3.96 7.00
C ILE A 14 -5.14 -3.25 6.07
N GLU A 15 -5.16 -3.61 4.78
CA GLU A 15 -6.13 -3.06 3.81
C GLU A 15 -7.57 -3.30 4.29
N GLY A 16 -7.91 -4.52 4.69
CA GLY A 16 -9.25 -4.88 5.18
C GLY A 16 -9.69 -4.07 6.41
N ILE A 17 -8.78 -3.85 7.38
CA ILE A 17 -9.03 -3.01 8.55
C ILE A 17 -9.32 -1.57 8.13
N VAL A 18 -8.55 -1.02 7.20
CA VAL A 18 -8.77 0.36 6.71
C VAL A 18 -10.14 0.50 6.06
N TYR A 19 -10.55 -0.45 5.21
CA TYR A 19 -11.88 -0.41 4.59
C TYR A 19 -13.02 -0.60 5.59
N CYS A 20 -12.83 -1.46 6.61
CA CYS A 20 -13.85 -1.77 7.60
C CYS A 20 -14.06 -0.62 8.61
N LEU A 21 -12.97 -0.10 9.18
CA LEU A 21 -13.03 0.95 10.20
C LEU A 21 -13.18 2.35 9.61
N PHE A 22 -12.58 2.60 8.44
CA PHE A 22 -12.52 3.94 7.84
C PHE A 22 -13.00 3.98 6.37
N PRO A 23 -14.23 3.52 6.08
CA PRO A 23 -14.74 3.43 4.70
C PRO A 23 -14.80 4.81 4.00
N GLY A 24 -15.02 5.88 4.76
CA GLY A 24 -15.02 7.24 4.22
C GLY A 24 -13.64 7.71 3.76
N PHE A 25 -12.58 7.32 4.47
CA PHE A 25 -11.20 7.63 4.10
C PHE A 25 -10.80 6.87 2.83
N ALA A 26 -11.10 5.57 2.79
CA ALA A 26 -10.84 4.75 1.61
C ALA A 26 -11.52 5.29 0.33
N LYS A 27 -12.80 5.69 0.43
CA LYS A 27 -13.52 6.32 -0.70
C LYS A 27 -12.89 7.65 -1.14
N ARG A 28 -12.43 8.47 -0.20
CA ARG A 28 -11.74 9.74 -0.51
C ARG A 28 -10.42 9.48 -1.22
N MET A 29 -9.62 8.53 -0.74
CA MET A 29 -8.37 8.15 -1.40
C MET A 29 -8.60 7.67 -2.83
N ALA A 30 -9.59 6.80 -3.05
CA ALA A 30 -9.94 6.32 -4.37
C ALA A 30 -10.34 7.48 -5.30
N LYS A 31 -11.15 8.44 -4.80
CA LYS A 31 -11.53 9.63 -5.58
C LYS A 31 -10.31 10.51 -5.90
N SER A 32 -9.45 10.78 -4.93
CA SER A 32 -8.22 11.55 -5.16
C SER A 32 -7.29 10.87 -6.15
N ALA A 33 -7.20 9.54 -6.16
CA ALA A 33 -6.40 8.80 -7.13
C ALA A 33 -6.91 8.98 -8.58
N LEU A 34 -8.22 9.19 -8.78
CA LEU A 34 -8.80 9.48 -10.10
C LEU A 34 -8.49 10.90 -10.58
N GLU A 35 -8.30 11.85 -9.65
CA GLU A 35 -7.99 13.26 -9.96
C GLU A 35 -6.50 13.47 -10.25
N VAL A 36 -5.63 12.56 -9.81
CA VAL A 36 -4.19 12.60 -10.06
C VAL A 36 -3.87 12.01 -11.43
N SER A 37 -3.06 12.73 -12.22
CA SER A 37 -2.54 12.24 -13.51
C SER A 37 -1.81 10.90 -13.35
N ALA A 38 -2.01 9.98 -14.28
CA ALA A 38 -1.40 8.64 -14.25
C ALA A 38 0.13 8.65 -14.06
N GLU A 39 0.83 9.63 -14.64
CA GLU A 39 2.27 9.78 -14.48
C GLU A 39 2.68 10.05 -13.02
N ARG A 40 2.02 11.00 -12.35
CA ARG A 40 2.25 11.28 -10.92
C ARG A 40 1.91 10.07 -10.05
N LEU A 41 0.84 9.34 -10.37
CA LEU A 41 0.48 8.13 -9.64
C LEU A 41 1.55 7.04 -9.79
N ARG A 42 2.14 6.88 -10.98
CA ARG A 42 3.24 5.94 -11.24
C ARG A 42 4.50 6.31 -10.45
N TYR A 43 4.92 7.57 -10.47
CA TYR A 43 6.10 8.00 -9.71
C TYR A 43 5.87 7.89 -8.21
N GLY A 44 4.70 8.31 -7.70
CA GLY A 44 4.35 8.15 -6.29
C GLY A 44 4.35 6.67 -5.86
N GLY A 45 3.74 5.80 -6.67
CA GLY A 45 3.74 4.36 -6.44
C GLY A 45 5.15 3.75 -6.45
N LEU A 46 6.01 4.19 -7.37
CA LEU A 46 7.40 3.73 -7.44
C LEU A 46 8.18 4.11 -6.18
N VAL A 47 8.06 5.36 -5.72
CA VAL A 47 8.72 5.84 -4.49
C VAL A 47 8.27 5.02 -3.29
N VAL A 48 6.96 4.81 -3.12
CA VAL A 48 6.42 4.01 -2.02
C VAL A 48 6.88 2.55 -2.10
N ALA A 49 6.92 1.95 -3.30
CA ALA A 49 7.41 0.59 -3.49
C ALA A 49 8.89 0.46 -3.10
N CYS A 50 9.75 1.39 -3.52
CA CYS A 50 11.17 1.41 -3.14
C CYS A 50 11.34 1.54 -1.62
N LEU A 51 10.57 2.41 -0.97
CA LEU A 51 10.58 2.57 0.48
C LEU A 51 10.13 1.27 1.18
N GLY A 52 9.07 0.63 0.70
CA GLY A 52 8.59 -0.65 1.22
C GLY A 52 9.65 -1.75 1.15
N VAL A 53 10.37 -1.85 0.03
CA VAL A 53 11.51 -2.77 -0.12
C VAL A 53 12.62 -2.44 0.88
N GLY A 54 12.94 -1.15 1.08
CA GLY A 54 13.91 -0.72 2.08
C GLY A 54 13.53 -1.12 3.50
N VAL A 55 12.27 -0.96 3.89
CA VAL A 55 11.75 -1.38 5.20
C VAL A 55 11.85 -2.89 5.37
N VAL A 56 11.43 -3.68 4.36
CA VAL A 56 11.54 -5.15 4.42
C VAL A 56 13.00 -5.59 4.52
N TRP A 57 13.90 -4.92 3.80
CA TRP A 57 15.33 -5.23 3.85
C TRP A 57 15.93 -4.96 5.24
N ILE A 58 15.59 -3.84 5.87
CA ILE A 58 16.01 -3.50 7.24
C ILE A 58 15.41 -4.47 8.25
N ALA A 59 14.12 -4.82 8.13
CA ALA A 59 13.46 -5.72 9.07
C ALA A 59 13.99 -7.16 9.00
N ARG A 60 14.61 -7.54 7.88
CA ARG A 60 15.16 -8.87 7.63
C ARG A 60 16.67 -8.98 7.95
N HIS A 61 17.38 -7.84 8.04
CA HIS A 61 18.78 -7.77 8.49
C HIS A 61 18.86 -7.55 10.00
#